data_AF-A0A420VWG7-F1
#
_entry.id   AF-A0A420VWG7-F1
#
_cell.length_a   1.000
_cell.length_b   1.000
_cell.length_c   1.000
_cell.angle_alpha   90.00
_cell.angle_beta   90.00
_cell.angle_gamma   90.00
#
_symmetry.space_group_name_H-M   'P 1'
#
loop_
_entity.id
_entity.type
_entity.pdbx_description
1 polymer ?
#
loop_
_entity_poly.entity_id
_entity_poly.type
_entity_poly.pdbx_seq_one_letter_code
_entity_poly.pdbx_strand_id
1 'polypeptide(L)'
;MHACNYPGITTDLWMIGTTGQGNEWFISKANGTIWFYDHDHGEYIDLQFFIDFKISFSEFLQLAFLYRDLENLLDEQDEEINEQQIADFKKEINSIKSDLYELYPFQYF
;
A
#
# COMPACT_ATOMS: atom_id res chain seq x y z
N MET A 1 11.23 9.76 -6.16
CA MET A 1 11.25 10.02 -7.63
C MET A 1 11.38 11.51 -8.04
N HIS A 2 12.27 11.88 -8.96
CA HIS A 2 12.27 13.20 -9.65
C HIS A 2 11.78 13.07 -11.11
N ALA A 3 10.86 13.94 -11.54
CA ALA A 3 10.22 13.86 -12.86
C ALA A 3 11.21 13.82 -14.03
N CYS A 4 12.31 14.57 -13.95
CA CYS A 4 13.30 14.67 -15.01
C CYS A 4 14.13 13.38 -15.21
N ASN A 5 14.19 12.50 -14.21
CA ASN A 5 15.03 11.30 -14.25
C ASN A 5 14.30 10.08 -14.80
N TYR A 6 12.95 10.07 -14.71
CA TYR A 6 12.12 8.91 -15.08
C TYR A 6 10.90 9.36 -15.90
N PRO A 7 11.10 9.92 -17.12
CA PRO A 7 10.02 10.49 -17.92
C PRO A 7 8.96 9.45 -18.30
N GLY A 8 9.32 8.17 -18.48
CA GLY A 8 8.36 7.10 -18.77
C GLY A 8 7.38 6.90 -17.61
N ILE A 9 7.89 6.56 -16.43
CA ILE A 9 7.06 6.31 -15.23
C ILE A 9 6.28 7.56 -14.83
N THR A 10 6.91 8.73 -14.88
CA THR A 10 6.27 9.99 -14.46
C THR A 10 5.26 10.50 -15.47
N THR A 11 5.15 9.91 -16.67
CA THR A 11 4.05 10.16 -17.60
C THR A 11 2.78 9.46 -17.11
N ASP A 12 2.89 8.23 -16.59
CA ASP A 12 1.74 7.38 -16.27
C ASP A 12 1.32 7.44 -14.79
N LEU A 13 2.25 7.71 -13.88
CA LEU A 13 2.03 7.66 -12.44
C LEU A 13 2.33 9.01 -11.76
N TRP A 14 1.60 9.31 -10.69
CA TRP A 14 1.96 10.34 -9.71
C TRP A 14 2.32 9.67 -8.39
N MET A 15 3.46 10.03 -7.80
CA MET A 15 3.83 9.60 -6.46
C MET A 15 2.96 10.34 -5.43
N ILE A 16 2.35 9.61 -4.50
CA ILE A 16 1.42 10.13 -3.49
C ILE A 16 1.86 9.89 -2.05
N GLY A 17 2.90 9.07 -1.83
CA GLY A 17 3.41 8.80 -0.49
C GLY A 17 4.60 7.85 -0.49
N THR A 18 5.22 7.72 0.67
CA THR A 18 6.31 6.76 0.93
C THR A 18 6.07 6.06 2.27
N THR A 19 6.65 4.88 2.47
CA THR A 19 6.49 4.09 3.71
C THR A 19 7.58 4.39 4.75
N GLY A 20 8.42 5.41 4.52
CA GLY A 20 9.57 5.74 5.38
C GLY A 20 10.78 4.80 5.24
N GLN A 21 10.58 3.59 4.70
CA GLN A 21 11.66 2.61 4.42
C GLN A 21 12.13 2.64 2.95
N GLY A 22 11.67 3.62 2.17
CA GLY A 22 12.03 3.76 0.76
C GLY A 22 10.98 3.23 -0.22
N ASN A 23 10.01 2.42 0.22
CA ASN A 23 8.90 2.00 -0.65
C ASN A 23 7.96 3.18 -0.92
N GLU A 24 7.37 3.18 -2.11
CA GLU A 24 6.64 4.34 -2.62
C GLU A 24 5.25 3.95 -3.14
N TRP A 25 4.30 4.85 -2.90
CA TRP A 25 2.91 4.74 -3.34
C TRP A 25 2.64 5.70 -4.49
N PHE A 26 1.87 5.23 -5.46
CA PHE A 26 1.55 5.96 -6.66
C PHE A 26 0.05 5.89 -6.96
N ILE A 27 -0.43 6.87 -7.71
CA ILE A 27 -1.74 6.86 -8.35
C ILE A 27 -1.56 6.91 -9.87
N SER A 28 -2.26 6.02 -10.57
CA SER A 28 -2.30 6.03 -12.03
C SER A 28 -3.08 7.22 -12.54
N LYS A 29 -2.50 7.97 -13.48
CA LYS A 29 -3.19 9.10 -14.13
C LYS A 29 -4.28 8.65 -15.10
N ALA A 30 -4.18 7.42 -15.60
CA ALA A 30 -5.12 6.91 -16.60
C ALA A 30 -6.48 6.55 -15.98
N ASN A 31 -6.48 5.95 -14.78
CA ASN A 31 -7.68 5.39 -14.18
C ASN A 31 -7.81 5.65 -12.66
N GLY A 32 -6.83 6.30 -12.03
CA GLY A 32 -6.86 6.61 -10.60
C GLY A 32 -6.61 5.41 -9.68
N THR A 33 -6.15 4.26 -10.19
CA THR A 33 -5.84 3.12 -9.32
C THR A 33 -4.52 3.33 -8.58
N ILE A 34 -4.39 2.70 -7.42
CA ILE A 34 -3.20 2.78 -6.57
C ILE A 34 -2.19 1.71 -6.94
N TRP A 35 -0.94 2.13 -7.01
CA TRP A 35 0.21 1.32 -7.39
C TRP A 35 1.26 1.42 -6.30
N PHE A 36 1.98 0.32 -6.08
CA PHE A 36 3.05 0.22 -5.10
C PHE A 36 4.37 -0.14 -5.78
N TYR A 37 5.46 0.46 -5.31
CA TYR A 37 6.81 0.13 -5.73
C TYR A 37 7.66 -0.27 -4.54
N ASP A 38 8.20 -1.48 -4.60
CA ASP A 38 9.19 -1.98 -3.66
C ASP A 38 10.59 -1.52 -4.08
N HIS A 39 11.22 -0.71 -3.22
CA HIS A 39 12.51 -0.09 -3.47
C HIS A 39 13.66 -1.09 -3.60
N ASP A 40 13.48 -2.34 -3.15
CA ASP A 40 14.47 -3.40 -3.33
C ASP A 40 14.70 -3.74 -4.81
N HIS A 41 13.78 -3.36 -5.70
CA HIS A 41 13.98 -3.44 -7.16
C HIS A 41 14.96 -2.39 -7.72
N GLY A 42 15.37 -1.41 -6.90
CA GLY A 42 16.28 -0.34 -7.30
C GLY A 42 15.57 0.77 -8.08
N GLU A 43 16.20 1.25 -9.15
CA GLU A 43 15.65 2.36 -9.95
C GLU A 43 14.39 1.96 -10.73
N TYR A 44 13.53 2.95 -11.04
CA TYR A 44 12.29 2.71 -11.78
C TYR A 44 12.55 2.45 -13.27
N ILE A 45 12.82 1.18 -13.59
CA ILE A 45 13.17 0.75 -14.95
C ILE A 45 11.91 0.56 -15.81
N ASP A 46 10.85 -0.04 -15.24
CA ASP A 46 9.64 -0.41 -15.98
C ASP A 46 8.42 -0.52 -15.04
N LEU A 47 7.22 -0.24 -15.56
CA LEU A 47 5.95 -0.38 -14.85
C LEU A 47 5.65 -1.82 -14.41
N GLN A 48 6.23 -2.84 -15.06
CA GLN A 48 6.05 -4.24 -14.67
C GLN A 48 6.52 -4.56 -13.24
N PHE A 49 7.40 -3.73 -12.68
CA PHE A 49 7.92 -3.88 -11.31
C PHE A 49 7.02 -3.22 -10.26
N PHE A 50 5.93 -2.58 -10.69
CA PHE A 50 4.95 -2.00 -9.80
C PHE A 50 3.77 -2.96 -9.63
N ILE A 51 3.22 -2.97 -8.43
CA ILE A 51 2.03 -3.76 -8.10
C ILE A 51 0.82 -2.83 -8.19
N ASP A 52 -0.11 -3.10 -9.11
CA ASP A 52 -1.39 -2.40 -9.17
C ASP A 52 -2.37 -3.04 -8.18
N PHE A 53 -2.74 -2.29 -7.14
CA PHE A 53 -3.65 -2.73 -6.10
C PHE A 53 -5.10 -2.83 -6.59
N LYS A 54 -5.39 -2.23 -7.76
CA LYS A 54 -6.73 -2.18 -8.35
C LYS A 54 -7.77 -1.65 -7.35
N ILE A 55 -7.36 -0.68 -6.53
CA ILE A 55 -8.19 0.10 -5.61
C ILE A 55 -8.10 1.57 -5.99
N SER A 56 -9.16 2.31 -5.70
CA SER A 56 -9.25 3.76 -5.80
C SER A 56 -8.48 4.47 -4.68
N PHE A 57 -8.25 5.77 -4.85
CA PHE A 57 -7.64 6.59 -3.79
C PHE A 57 -8.44 6.60 -2.48
N SER A 58 -9.77 6.60 -2.54
CA SER A 58 -10.60 6.55 -1.31
C SER A 58 -10.48 5.21 -0.58
N GLU A 59 -10.41 4.10 -1.30
CA GLU A 59 -10.18 2.76 -0.73
C GLU A 59 -8.77 2.66 -0.13
N PHE A 60 -7.78 3.29 -0.76
CA PHE A 60 -6.44 3.42 -0.19
C PHE A 60 -6.41 4.22 1.11
N LEU A 61 -7.20 5.30 1.23
CA LEU A 61 -7.32 6.02 2.51
C LEU A 61 -7.96 5.14 3.60
N GLN A 62 -8.96 4.33 3.26
CA GLN A 62 -9.53 3.36 4.20
C GLN A 62 -8.48 2.37 4.68
N LEU A 63 -7.71 1.79 3.74
CA LEU A 63 -6.60 0.89 4.04
C LEU A 63 -5.56 1.55 4.96
N ALA A 64 -5.15 2.78 4.65
CA ALA A 64 -4.18 3.53 5.45
C ALA A 64 -4.69 3.81 6.89
N PHE A 65 -5.97 4.12 7.05
CA PHE A 65 -6.56 4.30 8.38
C PHE A 65 -6.65 2.99 9.16
N LEU A 66 -7.01 1.87 8.51
CA LEU A 66 -7.02 0.56 9.15
C LEU A 66 -5.62 0.18 9.68
N TYR A 67 -4.57 0.36 8.88
CA TYR A 67 -3.20 0.07 9.32
C TYR A 67 -2.74 1.00 10.44
N ARG A 68 -3.05 2.30 10.38
CA ARG A 68 -2.75 3.22 11.48
C ARG A 68 -3.46 2.81 12.77
N ASP A 69 -4.71 2.38 12.69
CA ASP A 69 -5.48 1.97 13.86
C ASP A 69 -4.93 0.64 14.43
N LEU A 70 -4.42 -0.27 13.58
CA LEU A 70 -3.68 -1.46 14.01
C LEU A 70 -2.36 -1.10 14.72
N GLU A 71 -1.58 -0.17 14.15
CA GLU A 71 -0.33 0.29 14.76
C GLU A 71 -0.56 0.90 16.15
N ASN A 72 -1.57 1.75 16.28
CA ASN A 72 -1.96 2.31 17.59
C ASN A 72 -2.35 1.20 18.58
N LEU A 73 -3.09 0.18 18.12
CA LEU A 73 -3.48 -0.95 18.97
C LEU A 73 -2.27 -1.74 19.46
N LEU A 74 -1.29 -1.98 18.58
CA LEU A 74 -0.04 -2.68 18.90
C LEU A 74 0.84 -1.88 19.85
N ASP A 75 0.85 -0.54 19.73
CA ASP A 75 1.61 0.34 20.62
C ASP A 75 0.96 0.50 22.01
N GLU A 76 -0.37 0.44 22.10
CA GLU A 76 -1.13 0.64 23.35
C GLU A 76 -1.29 -0.64 24.19
N GLN A 77 -1.27 -1.82 23.57
CA GLN A 77 -1.49 -3.09 24.26
C GLN A 77 -0.18 -3.75 24.70
N ASP A 78 -0.07 -4.05 25.99
CA ASP A 78 1.01 -4.90 26.54
C ASP A 78 0.80 -6.40 26.23
N GLU A 79 -0.43 -6.80 25.85
CA GLU A 79 -0.80 -8.17 25.50
C GLU A 79 -0.78 -8.39 23.98
N GLU A 80 -0.34 -9.57 23.54
CA GLU A 80 -0.34 -9.94 22.12
C GLU A 80 -1.77 -9.96 21.53
N ILE A 81 -1.91 -9.47 20.29
CA ILE A 81 -3.16 -9.53 19.54
C ILE A 81 -3.56 -11.00 19.33
N ASN A 82 -4.81 -11.34 19.67
CA ASN A 82 -5.31 -12.70 19.54
C ASN A 82 -5.78 -13.05 18.11
N GLU A 83 -5.94 -14.34 17.84
CA GLU A 83 -6.33 -14.87 16.52
C GLU A 83 -7.65 -14.28 15.99
N GLN A 84 -8.61 -13.98 16.87
CA GLN A 84 -9.90 -13.40 16.45
C GLN A 84 -9.73 -11.96 15.97
N GLN A 85 -8.94 -11.14 16.68
CA GLN A 85 -8.62 -9.77 16.26
C GLN A 85 -7.88 -9.75 14.93
N ILE A 86 -6.93 -10.68 14.72
CA ILE A 86 -6.22 -10.84 13.44
C ILE A 86 -7.22 -11.20 12.32
N ALA A 87 -8.13 -12.15 12.58
CA ALA A 87 -9.13 -12.57 11.59
C ALA A 87 -10.09 -11.42 11.23
N ASP A 88 -10.53 -10.64 12.23
CA ASP A 88 -11.40 -9.49 12.02
C ASP A 88 -10.69 -8.40 11.20
N PHE A 89 -9.41 -8.13 11.49
CA PHE A 89 -8.61 -7.18 10.71
C PHE A 89 -8.46 -7.61 9.24
N LYS A 90 -8.11 -8.88 8.98
CA LYS A 90 -8.02 -9.44 7.62
C LYS A 90 -9.35 -9.32 6.88
N LYS A 91 -10.47 -9.56 7.58
CA LYS A 91 -11.82 -9.43 7.02
C LYS A 91 -12.17 -7.98 6.67
N GLU A 92 -11.83 -7.02 7.53
CA GLU A 92 -12.08 -5.59 7.26
C GLU A 92 -11.28 -5.12 6.05
N ILE A 93 -10.00 -5.47 5.93
CA ILE A 93 -9.20 -5.16 4.73
C ILE A 93 -9.82 -5.79 3.48
N ASN A 94 -10.17 -7.07 3.55
CA ASN A 94 -10.74 -7.77 2.39
C ASN A 94 -12.18 -7.33 2.06
N SER A 95 -12.83 -6.53 2.91
CA SER A 95 -14.10 -5.86 2.59
C SER A 95 -13.94 -4.67 1.65
N ILE A 96 -12.76 -4.02 1.65
CA ILE A 96 -12.41 -2.96 0.70
C ILE A 96 -12.29 -3.55 -0.70
N LYS A 97 -11.55 -4.65 -0.81
CA LYS A 97 -11.39 -5.42 -2.04
C LYS A 97 -11.02 -6.85 -1.68
N SER A 98 -11.61 -7.82 -2.38
CA SER A 98 -11.22 -9.23 -2.25
C SER A 98 -9.72 -9.41 -2.42
N ASP A 99 -9.14 -10.21 -1.53
CA ASP A 99 -7.72 -10.62 -1.50
C ASP A 99 -6.71 -9.45 -1.34
N LEU A 100 -7.17 -8.31 -0.82
CA LEU A 100 -6.35 -7.11 -0.63
C LEU A 100 -5.30 -7.29 0.48
N TYR A 101 -5.63 -8.02 1.55
CA TYR A 101 -4.70 -8.30 2.64
C TYR A 101 -3.49 -9.09 2.11
N GLU A 102 -3.75 -10.08 1.28
CA GLU A 102 -2.74 -10.94 0.68
C GLU A 102 -1.85 -10.18 -0.31
N LEU A 103 -2.39 -9.15 -0.97
CA LEU A 103 -1.64 -8.28 -1.88
C LEU A 103 -0.78 -7.24 -1.16
N TYR A 104 -1.10 -6.92 0.10
CA TYR A 104 -0.41 -5.86 0.83
C TYR A 104 1.03 -6.27 1.18
N PRO A 105 2.04 -5.40 0.92
CA PRO A 105 3.45 -5.74 1.01
C PRO A 105 3.94 -6.00 2.44
N PHE A 106 3.24 -5.48 3.45
CA PHE A 106 3.62 -5.64 4.85
C PHE A 106 2.64 -6.57 5.56
N GLN A 107 3.04 -7.82 5.75
CA GLN A 107 2.25 -8.76 6.54
C GLN A 107 2.71 -8.72 8.00
N TYR A 108 1.84 -8.23 8.88
CA TYR A 108 2.06 -8.23 10.33
C TYR A 108 1.83 -9.61 10.94
N PHE A 109 0.98 -10.45 10.31
CA PHE A 109 0.57 -11.78 10.80
C PHE A 109 0.36 -12.80 9.68
#